data_AF-A0A0H4BUM5-F1
#
_entry.id   AF-A0A0H4BUM5-F1
#
_cell.length_a   1.000
_cell.length_b   1.000
_cell.length_c   1.000
_cell.angle_alpha   90.00
_cell.angle_beta   90.00
_cell.angle_gamma   90.00
#
_symmetry.space_group_name_H-M   'P 1'
#
loop_
_entity.id
_entity.type
_entity.pdbx_description
1 polymer ?
#
loop_
_entity_poly.entity_id
_entity_poly.type
_entity_poly.pdbx_seq_one_letter_code
_entity_poly.pdbx_strand_id
1 'polypeptide(L)'
;MSSEPPPGSGEQPPEDDPFRKRPPSDQGPGSPYDTPYGGAQQPPPPGGQPPPYGGGPYGGSGSPYGDGPGEPYGGYPADPLAGMPPLADSGRRTLARIIDMILVGIVVALLTWAFGVTEYTVDGDRMEVGKSLTQSFVAAVLYVAYDTFMISKSGQTLGKKWLGMRVANLENGATPSVQSALIRALVLWVPFAFCCACVWTAISGGWSFFDKPYKQGLHDKAAKTVVVSTG
;
A
#
# COMPACT_ATOMS: atom_id res chain seq x y z
N MET A 1 64.21 -28.99 -21.45
CA MET A 1 63.86 -28.41 -22.75
C MET A 1 62.53 -27.70 -22.56
N SER A 2 62.61 -26.42 -22.18
CA SER A 2 61.47 -25.52 -21.98
C SER A 2 61.23 -24.79 -23.29
N SER A 3 59.98 -24.72 -23.76
CA SER A 3 59.63 -23.97 -24.97
C SER A 3 58.21 -23.41 -24.83
N GLU A 4 58.12 -22.22 -24.24
CA GLU A 4 56.96 -21.33 -24.33
C GLU A 4 56.98 -20.58 -25.68
N PRO A 5 55.83 -20.32 -26.32
CA PRO A 5 55.72 -19.41 -27.46
C PRO A 5 55.55 -17.94 -27.02
N PRO A 6 55.79 -16.96 -27.93
CA PRO A 6 56.07 -15.56 -27.59
C PRO A 6 54.81 -14.70 -27.31
N PRO A 7 54.94 -13.54 -26.63
CA PRO A 7 53.85 -12.60 -26.45
C PRO A 7 53.73 -11.69 -27.69
N GLY A 8 52.58 -11.76 -28.37
CA GLY A 8 52.28 -10.97 -29.56
C GLY A 8 50.99 -10.16 -29.40
N SER A 9 51.16 -8.83 -29.42
CA SER A 9 50.26 -7.78 -29.92
C SER A 9 48.74 -7.94 -29.73
N GLY A 10 48.19 -7.05 -28.90
CA GLY A 10 46.75 -6.95 -28.64
C GLY A 10 45.93 -6.57 -29.87
N GLU A 11 44.82 -7.28 -30.02
CA GLU A 11 43.65 -6.84 -30.77
C GLU A 11 42.64 -6.28 -29.77
N GLN A 12 42.29 -5.00 -29.92
CA GLN A 12 41.16 -4.39 -29.21
C GLN A 12 39.85 -5.05 -29.68
N PRO A 13 38.99 -5.57 -28.79
CA PRO A 13 37.63 -5.93 -29.17
C PRO A 13 36.74 -4.67 -29.28
N PRO A 14 35.67 -4.72 -30.10
CA PRO A 14 34.85 -3.55 -30.46
C PRO A 14 34.21 -2.87 -29.24
N GLU A 15 34.31 -1.53 -29.15
CA GLU A 15 33.83 -0.72 -28.01
C GLU A 15 32.33 -0.42 -27.99
N ASP A 16 31.51 -0.96 -28.89
CA ASP A 16 30.09 -0.62 -28.99
C ASP A 16 29.16 -1.72 -28.44
N ASP A 17 29.23 -1.98 -27.13
CA ASP A 17 28.19 -2.73 -26.41
C ASP A 17 27.35 -1.78 -25.53
N PRO A 18 26.11 -1.43 -25.93
CA PRO A 18 25.26 -0.48 -25.21
C PRO A 18 24.71 -1.02 -23.87
N PHE A 19 25.03 -2.26 -23.49
CA PHE A 19 24.54 -2.88 -22.24
C PHE A 19 25.62 -3.09 -21.17
N ARG A 20 26.87 -2.65 -21.37
CA ARG A 20 27.91 -2.70 -20.34
C ARG A 20 28.04 -1.39 -19.56
N LYS A 21 27.54 -1.39 -18.31
CA LYS A 21 27.81 -0.34 -17.32
C LYS A 21 29.26 -0.45 -16.82
N ARG A 22 30.07 0.59 -17.02
CA ARG A 22 31.40 0.73 -16.39
C ARG A 22 31.22 0.92 -14.86
N PRO A 23 32.00 0.24 -14.01
CA PRO A 23 32.01 0.54 -12.57
C PRO A 23 32.65 1.92 -12.31
N PRO A 24 32.26 2.65 -11.26
CA PRO A 24 32.84 3.95 -10.92
C PRO A 24 34.33 3.79 -10.57
N SER A 25 35.17 4.63 -11.17
CA SER A 25 36.58 4.75 -10.81
C SER A 25 36.74 5.41 -9.44
N ASP A 26 37.46 4.75 -8.53
CA ASP A 26 37.88 5.27 -7.23
C ASP A 26 38.66 6.58 -7.38
N GLN A 27 38.09 7.69 -6.91
CA GLN A 27 38.83 8.91 -6.62
C GLN A 27 39.37 8.82 -5.19
N GLY A 28 40.69 8.87 -5.05
CA GLY A 28 41.41 8.87 -3.78
C GLY A 28 41.14 10.10 -2.91
N PRO A 29 41.63 10.09 -1.65
CA PRO A 29 41.22 11.05 -0.63
C PRO A 29 41.85 12.43 -0.86
N GLY A 30 41.03 13.43 -1.20
CA GLY A 30 41.40 14.85 -1.20
C GLY A 30 41.35 15.45 0.20
N SER A 31 42.41 16.15 0.59
CA SER A 31 42.63 16.75 1.91
C SER A 31 41.76 18.02 2.16
N PRO A 32 41.35 18.36 3.41
CA PRO A 32 40.30 19.36 3.68
C PRO A 32 40.68 20.85 3.58
N TYR A 33 41.83 21.22 2.98
CA TYR A 33 42.39 22.59 3.12
C TYR A 33 42.65 23.37 1.81
N ASP A 34 42.14 22.96 0.66
CA ASP A 34 42.29 23.76 -0.58
C ASP A 34 41.09 24.68 -0.84
N THR A 35 41.29 25.97 -0.61
CA THR A 35 40.50 27.07 -1.18
C THR A 35 41.24 27.70 -2.35
N PRO A 36 40.62 27.84 -3.54
CA PRO A 36 41.08 28.78 -4.54
C PRO A 36 40.12 29.97 -4.66
N TYR A 37 40.65 31.14 -4.33
CA TYR A 37 40.15 32.45 -4.74
C TYR A 37 40.32 32.64 -6.27
N GLY A 38 39.30 33.21 -6.93
CA GLY A 38 39.45 34.03 -8.13
C GLY A 38 38.89 33.48 -9.43
N GLY A 39 37.90 34.19 -10.03
CA GLY A 39 37.46 33.94 -11.40
C GLY A 39 36.18 34.67 -11.83
N ALA A 40 36.34 35.92 -12.25
CA ALA A 40 35.48 36.79 -13.08
C ALA A 40 34.00 36.41 -13.39
N GLN A 41 33.10 37.32 -13.00
CA GLN A 41 31.70 37.42 -13.45
C GLN A 41 31.63 37.75 -14.96
N GLN A 42 30.90 36.95 -15.74
CA GLN A 42 30.45 37.30 -17.09
C GLN A 42 29.04 37.91 -17.03
N PRO A 43 28.76 39.04 -17.71
CA PRO A 43 27.41 39.60 -17.78
C PRO A 43 26.54 38.86 -18.82
N PRO A 44 25.22 38.71 -18.60
CA PRO A 44 24.31 38.10 -19.57
C PRO A 44 23.96 39.06 -20.74
N PRO A 45 23.69 38.54 -21.94
CA PRO A 45 23.34 39.34 -23.11
C PRO A 45 21.91 39.91 -23.03
N PRO A 46 21.63 41.07 -23.64
CA PRO A 46 20.31 41.71 -23.57
C PRO A 46 19.37 41.26 -24.69
N GLY A 47 18.12 40.95 -24.31
CA GLY A 47 16.92 41.27 -25.10
C GLY A 47 16.38 40.22 -26.07
N GLY A 48 15.24 39.63 -25.71
CA GLY A 48 14.32 38.96 -26.64
C GLY A 48 12.92 38.84 -26.02
N GLN A 49 11.98 39.69 -26.42
CA GLN A 49 10.56 39.59 -26.06
C GLN A 49 9.86 38.47 -26.85
N PRO A 50 9.03 37.62 -26.22
CA PRO A 50 8.02 36.83 -26.92
C PRO A 50 6.65 37.54 -26.96
N PRO A 51 5.79 37.26 -27.97
CA PRO A 51 4.54 37.99 -28.22
C PRO A 51 3.37 37.57 -27.30
N PRO A 52 2.31 38.41 -27.15
CA PRO A 52 1.18 38.11 -26.27
C PRO A 52 -0.09 37.71 -27.05
N TYR A 53 -0.67 36.54 -26.75
CA TYR A 53 -2.11 36.19 -26.88
C TYR A 53 -2.27 34.70 -26.48
N GLY A 54 -3.29 34.18 -25.79
CA GLY A 54 -4.56 34.67 -25.27
C GLY A 54 -5.14 33.59 -24.34
N GLY A 55 -6.08 33.97 -23.47
CA GLY A 55 -6.47 33.20 -22.29
C GLY A 55 -7.48 32.04 -22.49
N GLY A 56 -7.57 31.22 -21.44
CA GLY A 56 -8.61 30.22 -21.18
C GLY A 56 -8.39 29.56 -19.80
N PRO A 57 -9.41 29.29 -18.97
CA PRO A 57 -9.28 29.27 -17.51
C PRO A 57 -9.20 27.84 -16.93
N TYR A 58 -8.07 27.47 -16.34
CA TYR A 58 -7.97 26.50 -15.26
C TYR A 58 -6.69 26.80 -14.47
N GLY A 59 -6.82 27.55 -13.36
CA GLY A 59 -5.75 27.67 -12.36
C GLY A 59 -5.52 26.30 -11.72
N GLY A 60 -4.30 25.81 -11.54
CA GLY A 60 -3.14 26.41 -10.87
C GLY A 60 -3.01 25.65 -9.53
N SER A 61 -1.92 24.98 -9.19
CA SER A 61 -0.53 25.45 -9.24
C SER A 61 0.48 24.28 -9.30
N GLY A 62 1.27 24.22 -10.36
CA GLY A 62 2.61 23.66 -10.32
C GLY A 62 3.58 24.77 -9.93
N SER A 63 4.38 24.57 -8.88
CA SER A 63 5.35 25.56 -8.40
C SER A 63 6.59 25.61 -9.30
N PRO A 64 7.01 26.79 -9.79
CA PRO A 64 8.37 27.00 -10.26
C PRO A 64 9.23 27.60 -9.15
N TYR A 65 10.49 27.21 -9.13
CA TYR A 65 11.61 27.69 -8.32
C TYR A 65 11.44 29.07 -7.67
N GLY A 66 11.49 29.10 -6.33
CA GLY A 66 11.74 30.30 -5.54
C GLY A 66 13.01 30.10 -4.72
N ASP A 67 14.14 30.56 -5.25
CA ASP A 67 15.37 30.77 -4.50
C ASP A 67 15.17 32.08 -3.71
N GLY A 68 14.85 31.97 -2.43
CA GLY A 68 14.60 33.09 -1.53
C GLY A 68 15.26 32.81 -0.17
N PRO A 69 15.92 33.81 0.45
CA PRO A 69 16.64 33.61 1.71
C PRO A 69 15.69 33.19 2.82
N GLY A 70 16.12 32.16 3.56
CA GLY A 70 15.29 31.33 4.43
C GLY A 70 14.41 32.05 5.42
N GLU A 71 13.11 31.83 5.27
CA GLU A 71 12.09 32.01 6.28
C GLU A 71 11.81 30.62 6.93
N PRO A 72 11.82 30.47 8.26
CA PRO A 72 11.58 29.19 8.92
C PRO A 72 10.07 28.94 9.01
N TYR A 73 9.42 28.80 7.86
CA TYR A 73 7.97 28.58 7.79
C TYR A 73 7.65 27.09 7.86
N GLY A 74 6.79 26.77 8.84
CA GLY A 74 6.33 25.44 9.19
C GLY A 74 5.92 24.62 7.97
N GLY A 75 6.56 23.46 7.80
CA GLY A 75 6.21 22.50 6.78
C GLY A 75 4.76 22.09 6.94
N TYR A 76 3.97 22.24 5.88
CA TYR A 76 2.71 21.53 5.77
C TYR A 76 2.97 20.04 6.04
N PRO A 77 2.16 19.36 6.88
CA PRO A 77 2.33 17.94 7.08
C PRO A 77 2.29 17.27 5.71
N ALA A 78 3.33 16.49 5.38
CA ALA A 78 3.42 15.76 4.13
C ALA A 78 2.13 14.94 3.97
N ASP A 79 1.47 15.03 2.81
CA ASP A 79 0.28 14.24 2.52
C ASP A 79 0.67 12.75 2.63
N PRO A 80 0.10 11.99 3.58
CA PRO A 80 0.46 10.58 3.75
C PRO A 80 0.17 9.76 2.48
N LEU A 81 -0.75 10.19 1.62
CA LEU A 81 -1.04 9.53 0.35
C LEU A 81 -0.04 9.85 -0.77
N ALA A 82 0.88 10.79 -0.57
CA ALA A 82 1.86 11.16 -1.58
C ALA A 82 2.70 9.94 -1.99
N GLY A 83 2.62 9.58 -3.27
CA GLY A 83 3.32 8.41 -3.82
C GLY A 83 2.59 7.07 -3.68
N MET A 84 1.40 7.03 -3.05
CA MET A 84 0.56 5.83 -3.02
C MET A 84 -0.35 5.74 -4.25
N PRO A 85 -0.73 4.53 -4.70
CA PRO A 85 -1.79 4.36 -5.69
C PRO A 85 -3.12 4.95 -5.20
N PRO A 86 -4.05 5.28 -6.11
CA PRO A 86 -5.32 5.89 -5.73
C PRO A 86 -6.11 5.01 -4.76
N LEU A 87 -6.83 5.66 -3.83
CA LEU A 87 -7.71 4.98 -2.89
C LEU A 87 -8.75 4.16 -3.65
N ALA A 88 -8.94 2.91 -3.23
CA ALA A 88 -9.93 2.05 -3.83
C ALA A 88 -11.35 2.54 -3.51
N ASP A 89 -12.25 2.39 -4.48
CA ASP A 89 -13.64 2.78 -4.30
C ASP A 89 -14.33 2.01 -3.15
N SER A 90 -15.15 2.70 -2.37
CA SER A 90 -15.85 2.13 -1.21
C SER A 90 -16.79 0.98 -1.60
N GLY A 91 -17.36 1.00 -2.81
CA GLY A 91 -18.14 -0.11 -3.37
C GLY A 91 -17.29 -1.35 -3.61
N ARG A 92 -16.11 -1.21 -4.23
CA ARG A 92 -15.14 -2.32 -4.43
C ARG A 92 -14.68 -2.89 -3.08
N ARG A 93 -14.47 -2.04 -2.07
CA ARG A 93 -14.10 -2.46 -0.71
C ARG A 93 -15.19 -3.30 -0.06
N THR A 94 -16.45 -2.90 -0.21
CA THR A 94 -17.61 -3.63 0.31
C THR A 94 -17.79 -4.95 -0.43
N LEU A 95 -17.68 -4.95 -1.76
CA LEU A 95 -17.77 -6.17 -2.57
C LEU A 95 -16.66 -7.17 -2.23
N ALA A 96 -15.42 -6.71 -2.01
CA ALA A 96 -14.31 -7.57 -1.58
C ALA A 96 -14.66 -8.32 -0.29
N ARG A 97 -15.31 -7.63 0.66
CA ARG A 97 -15.72 -8.22 1.94
C ARG A 97 -16.84 -9.24 1.77
N ILE A 98 -17.82 -8.98 0.91
CA ILE A 98 -18.88 -9.95 0.60
C ILE A 98 -18.26 -11.24 0.02
N ILE A 99 -17.31 -11.10 -0.90
CA ILE A 99 -16.59 -12.25 -1.48
C ILE A 99 -15.83 -13.03 -0.39
N ASP A 100 -15.09 -12.33 0.47
CA ASP A 100 -14.35 -12.96 1.57
C ASP A 100 -15.31 -13.66 2.57
N MET A 101 -16.50 -13.09 2.82
CA MET A 101 -17.52 -13.69 3.69
C MET A 101 -18.11 -14.97 3.10
N ILE A 102 -18.40 -14.98 1.80
CA ILE A 102 -18.88 -16.17 1.11
C ILE A 102 -17.80 -17.26 1.14
N LEU A 103 -16.55 -16.90 0.85
CA LEU A 103 -15.43 -17.85 0.83
C LEU A 103 -15.22 -18.51 2.20
N VAL A 104 -15.12 -17.73 3.27
CA VAL A 104 -14.95 -18.29 4.61
C VAL A 104 -16.22 -19.01 5.07
N GLY A 105 -17.41 -18.54 4.69
CA GLY A 105 -18.67 -19.22 4.95
C GLY A 105 -18.72 -20.63 4.34
N ILE A 106 -18.25 -20.77 3.10
CA ILE A 106 -18.10 -22.08 2.43
C ILE A 106 -17.11 -22.96 3.20
N VAL A 107 -15.96 -22.42 3.59
CA VAL A 107 -14.94 -23.16 4.35
C VAL A 107 -15.52 -23.66 5.68
N VAL A 108 -16.22 -22.81 6.43
CA VAL A 108 -16.87 -23.19 7.69
C VAL A 108 -17.91 -24.28 7.44
N ALA A 109 -18.76 -24.14 6.42
CA ALA A 109 -19.78 -25.15 6.08
C ALA A 109 -19.16 -26.51 5.73
N LEU A 110 -18.06 -26.52 4.95
CA LEU A 110 -17.34 -27.74 4.61
C LEU A 110 -16.66 -28.39 5.83
N LEU A 111 -16.10 -27.59 6.75
CA LEU A 111 -15.54 -28.12 8.00
C LEU A 111 -16.64 -28.72 8.88
N THR A 112 -17.77 -28.04 9.03
CA THR A 112 -18.94 -28.55 9.76
C THR A 112 -19.43 -29.88 9.19
N TRP A 113 -19.53 -29.97 7.86
CA TRP A 113 -19.88 -31.20 7.16
C TRP A 113 -18.83 -32.31 7.36
N ALA A 114 -17.54 -32.01 7.19
CA ALA A 114 -16.46 -32.97 7.27
C ALA A 114 -16.25 -33.55 8.67
N PHE A 115 -16.43 -32.74 9.72
CA PHE A 115 -16.32 -33.17 11.11
C PHE A 115 -17.63 -33.75 11.67
N GLY A 116 -18.68 -33.88 10.85
CA GLY A 116 -19.95 -34.45 11.26
C GLY A 116 -20.64 -33.66 12.37
N VAL A 117 -20.33 -32.35 12.51
CA VAL A 117 -21.01 -31.42 13.41
C VAL A 117 -22.35 -31.06 12.77
N THR A 118 -23.19 -32.08 12.60
CA THR A 118 -24.47 -31.99 11.90
C THR A 118 -25.52 -31.51 12.88
N GLU A 119 -25.39 -30.26 13.31
CA GLU A 119 -26.43 -29.55 14.06
C GLU A 119 -26.94 -28.37 13.25
N TYR A 120 -27.18 -28.61 11.96
CA TYR A 120 -28.17 -27.83 11.22
C TYR A 120 -29.54 -28.47 11.41
N THR A 121 -29.96 -28.65 12.66
CA THR A 121 -31.39 -28.70 12.94
C THR A 121 -31.85 -27.26 12.87
N VAL A 122 -32.31 -26.85 11.69
CA VAL A 122 -33.19 -25.67 11.57
C VAL A 122 -34.56 -26.09 12.11
N ASP A 123 -34.63 -26.44 13.40
CA ASP A 123 -35.87 -26.50 14.14
C ASP A 123 -35.99 -25.18 14.86
N GLY A 124 -37.05 -24.44 14.54
CA GLY A 124 -37.38 -23.15 15.13
C GLY A 124 -37.66 -23.17 16.64
N ASP A 125 -37.50 -24.31 17.32
CA ASP A 125 -37.94 -24.49 18.70
C ASP A 125 -36.86 -24.86 19.73
N ARG A 126 -35.59 -25.06 19.34
CA ARG A 126 -34.50 -25.28 20.32
C ARG A 126 -33.17 -24.70 19.85
N MET A 127 -32.98 -23.40 20.04
CA MET A 127 -31.64 -22.81 20.05
C MET A 127 -30.84 -23.38 21.23
N GLU A 128 -29.98 -24.36 20.97
CA GLU A 128 -28.88 -24.69 21.88
C GLU A 128 -27.87 -23.53 21.84
N VAL A 129 -28.12 -22.51 22.68
CA VAL A 129 -27.31 -21.30 22.79
C VAL A 129 -25.82 -21.64 22.96
N GLY A 130 -25.47 -22.72 23.67
CA GLY A 130 -24.08 -23.17 23.85
C GLY A 130 -23.38 -23.67 22.58
N LYS A 131 -24.10 -24.35 21.68
CA LYS A 131 -23.56 -24.85 20.40
C LYS A 131 -23.44 -23.73 19.38
N SER A 132 -24.43 -22.82 19.35
CA SER A 132 -24.37 -21.58 18.56
C SER A 132 -23.20 -20.67 18.96
N LEU A 133 -22.92 -20.53 20.26
CA LEU A 133 -21.77 -19.75 20.75
C LEU A 133 -20.43 -20.37 20.37
N THR A 134 -20.29 -21.70 20.49
CA THR A 134 -19.06 -22.41 20.12
C THR A 134 -18.79 -22.29 18.62
N GLN A 135 -19.82 -22.48 17.78
CA GLN A 135 -19.71 -22.31 16.34
C GLN A 135 -19.37 -20.86 15.95
N SER A 136 -20.03 -19.88 16.58
CA SER A 136 -19.75 -18.45 16.35
C SER A 136 -18.32 -18.08 16.75
N PHE A 137 -17.82 -18.65 17.85
CA PHE A 137 -16.43 -18.48 18.29
C PHE A 137 -15.44 -19.09 17.29
N VAL A 138 -15.67 -20.34 16.84
CA VAL A 138 -14.80 -21.00 15.84
C VAL A 138 -14.78 -20.21 14.54
N ALA A 139 -15.95 -19.76 14.06
CA ALA A 139 -16.04 -18.91 12.87
C ALA A 139 -15.27 -17.60 13.06
N ALA A 140 -15.44 -16.91 14.20
CA ALA A 140 -14.73 -15.69 14.51
C ALA A 140 -13.21 -15.89 14.50
N VAL A 141 -12.70 -16.97 15.11
CA VAL A 141 -11.28 -17.31 15.12
C VAL A 141 -10.76 -17.56 13.70
N LEU A 142 -11.49 -18.33 12.89
CA LEU A 142 -11.12 -18.60 11.50
C LEU A 142 -11.07 -17.31 10.66
N TYR A 143 -12.07 -16.44 10.79
CA TYR A 143 -12.09 -15.15 10.10
C TYR A 143 -10.94 -14.24 10.53
N VAL A 144 -10.69 -14.13 11.83
CA VAL A 144 -9.61 -13.31 12.37
C VAL A 144 -8.26 -13.84 11.90
N ALA A 145 -8.03 -15.14 11.97
CA ALA A 145 -6.79 -15.78 11.53
C ALA A 145 -6.57 -15.60 10.02
N TYR A 146 -7.59 -15.87 9.21
CA TYR A 146 -7.55 -15.69 7.75
C TYR A 146 -7.23 -14.24 7.36
N ASP A 147 -7.97 -13.26 7.89
CA ASP A 147 -7.76 -11.86 7.56
C ASP A 147 -6.38 -11.39 8.03
N THR A 148 -6.00 -11.70 9.28
CA THR A 148 -4.70 -11.31 9.84
C THR A 148 -3.54 -11.86 9.02
N PHE A 149 -3.58 -13.15 8.67
CA PHE A 149 -2.53 -13.80 7.90
C PHE A 149 -2.43 -13.24 6.47
N MET A 150 -3.56 -13.15 5.76
CA MET A 150 -3.55 -12.70 4.36
C MET A 150 -3.12 -11.25 4.22
N ILE A 151 -3.58 -10.39 5.14
CA ILE A 151 -3.23 -8.98 5.17
C ILE A 151 -1.78 -8.77 5.57
N SER A 152 -1.29 -9.44 6.62
CA SER A 152 0.12 -9.27 7.02
C SER A 152 1.10 -9.80 5.98
N LYS A 153 0.71 -10.84 5.24
CA LYS A 153 1.56 -11.44 4.20
C LYS A 153 1.59 -10.66 2.89
N SER A 154 0.44 -10.19 2.42
CA SER A 154 0.33 -9.58 1.07
C SER A 154 -0.49 -8.30 1.00
N GLY A 155 -1.07 -7.86 2.11
CA GLY A 155 -2.03 -6.75 2.12
C GLY A 155 -3.35 -7.09 1.41
N GLN A 156 -3.55 -8.33 0.97
CA GLN A 156 -4.67 -8.71 0.13
C GLN A 156 -5.30 -10.01 0.62
N THR A 157 -6.60 -9.95 0.93
CA THR A 157 -7.45 -11.15 1.02
C THR A 157 -7.84 -11.62 -0.38
N LEU A 158 -8.39 -12.82 -0.52
CA LEU A 158 -8.77 -13.37 -1.83
C LEU A 158 -9.76 -12.46 -2.57
N GLY A 159 -10.76 -11.91 -1.89
CA GLY A 159 -11.68 -10.95 -2.50
C GLY A 159 -10.98 -9.67 -2.98
N LYS A 160 -9.98 -9.19 -2.24
CA LYS A 160 -9.18 -8.01 -2.63
C LYS A 160 -8.23 -8.30 -3.79
N LYS A 161 -7.70 -9.52 -3.89
CA LYS A 161 -6.90 -9.96 -5.05
C LYS A 161 -7.75 -9.95 -6.31
N TRP A 162 -8.95 -10.53 -6.24
CA TRP A 162 -9.89 -10.54 -7.37
C TRP A 162 -10.32 -9.15 -7.81
N LEU A 163 -10.53 -8.25 -6.84
CA LEU A 163 -10.89 -6.87 -7.12
C LEU A 163 -9.70 -5.93 -7.28
N GLY A 164 -8.47 -6.43 -7.46
CA GLY A 164 -7.30 -5.61 -7.79
C GLY A 164 -7.04 -4.48 -6.80
N MET A 165 -7.02 -4.79 -5.51
CA MET A 165 -6.83 -3.80 -4.45
C MET A 165 -6.03 -4.38 -3.29
N ARG A 166 -5.37 -3.52 -2.50
CA ARG A 166 -4.59 -3.95 -1.33
C ARG A 166 -4.68 -2.96 -0.18
N VAL A 167 -4.44 -3.47 1.01
CA VAL A 167 -4.27 -2.69 2.23
C VAL A 167 -2.82 -2.21 2.30
N ALA A 168 -2.66 -0.97 2.72
CA ALA A 168 -1.38 -0.31 2.90
C ALA A 168 -1.38 0.46 4.23
N ASN A 169 -0.24 0.54 4.92
CA ASN A 169 -0.07 1.44 6.06
C ASN A 169 -0.20 2.89 5.57
N LEU A 170 -0.93 3.73 6.31
CA LEU A 170 -1.16 5.12 5.93
C LEU A 170 0.13 5.95 5.91
N GLU A 171 1.13 5.58 6.71
CA GLU A 171 2.37 6.36 6.86
C GLU A 171 3.37 6.18 5.69
N ASN A 172 3.39 5.01 5.05
CA ASN A 172 4.47 4.65 4.11
C ASN A 172 4.02 3.74 2.95
N GLY A 173 2.75 3.36 2.89
CA GLY A 173 2.21 2.53 1.81
C GLY A 173 2.61 1.06 1.87
N ALA A 174 3.40 0.64 2.87
CA ALA A 174 3.88 -0.72 3.03
C ALA A 174 2.77 -1.69 3.45
N THR A 175 3.03 -2.98 3.31
CA THR A 175 2.12 -4.03 3.81
C THR A 175 1.98 -3.93 5.33
N PRO A 176 0.76 -4.01 5.90
CA PRO A 176 0.56 -3.91 7.34
C PRO A 176 1.31 -4.99 8.13
N SER A 177 1.81 -4.62 9.31
CA SER A 177 2.37 -5.59 10.25
C SER A 177 1.30 -6.56 10.75
N VAL A 178 1.73 -7.68 11.35
CA VAL A 178 0.82 -8.65 11.98
C VAL A 178 -0.04 -7.99 13.04
N GLN A 179 0.53 -7.09 13.85
CA GLN A 179 -0.21 -6.35 14.88
C GLN A 179 -1.30 -5.46 14.27
N SER A 180 -0.96 -4.66 13.26
CA SER A 180 -1.94 -3.80 12.58
C SER A 180 -3.02 -4.65 11.90
N ALA A 181 -2.65 -5.76 11.27
CA ALA A 181 -3.59 -6.69 10.64
C ALA A 181 -4.54 -7.32 11.68
N LEU A 182 -4.03 -7.71 12.85
CA LEU A 182 -4.84 -8.28 13.93
C LEU A 182 -5.84 -7.26 14.49
N ILE A 183 -5.42 -6.01 14.73
CA ILE A 183 -6.32 -4.94 15.19
C ILE A 183 -7.47 -4.75 14.19
N ARG A 184 -7.16 -4.73 12.87
CA ARG A 184 -8.18 -4.64 11.81
C ARG A 184 -9.14 -5.81 11.88
N ALA A 185 -8.61 -7.02 12.00
CA ALA A 185 -9.40 -8.23 12.05
C ALA A 185 -10.32 -8.26 13.29
N LEU A 186 -9.82 -7.86 14.46
CA LEU A 186 -10.62 -7.83 15.69
C LEU A 186 -11.74 -6.79 15.64
N VAL A 187 -11.43 -5.57 15.21
CA VAL A 187 -12.45 -4.52 15.04
C VAL A 187 -13.50 -4.95 14.02
N LEU A 188 -13.11 -5.69 12.99
CA LEU A 188 -14.04 -6.17 11.97
C LEU A 188 -14.90 -7.34 12.45
N TRP A 189 -14.30 -8.37 13.06
CA TRP A 189 -14.95 -9.67 13.24
C TRP A 189 -15.51 -9.91 14.65
N VAL A 190 -14.99 -9.26 15.69
CA VAL A 190 -15.51 -9.47 17.06
C VAL A 190 -16.95 -8.97 17.17
N PRO A 191 -17.29 -7.72 16.78
CA PRO A 191 -18.68 -7.28 16.87
C PRO A 191 -19.60 -8.03 15.88
N PHE A 192 -19.06 -8.47 14.74
CA PHE A 192 -19.77 -9.31 13.78
C PHE A 192 -20.24 -10.62 14.41
N ALA A 193 -19.39 -11.28 15.20
CA ALA A 193 -19.68 -12.57 15.80
C ALA A 193 -20.64 -12.52 17.00
N PHE A 194 -20.65 -11.42 17.77
CA PHE A 194 -21.35 -11.37 19.07
C PHE A 194 -22.55 -10.41 19.14
N CYS A 195 -22.59 -9.33 18.36
CA CYS A 195 -23.58 -8.25 18.54
C CYS A 195 -24.72 -8.31 17.51
N CYS A 196 -24.40 -8.42 16.23
CA CYS A 196 -25.32 -8.72 15.12
C CYS A 196 -24.51 -8.64 13.80
N ALA A 197 -24.40 -9.75 13.08
CA ALA A 197 -23.64 -9.82 11.83
C ALA A 197 -24.12 -8.80 10.78
N CYS A 198 -25.43 -8.67 10.60
CA CYS A 198 -26.02 -7.81 9.58
C CYS A 198 -25.80 -6.32 9.87
N VAL A 199 -26.11 -5.89 11.11
CA VAL A 199 -25.98 -4.49 11.52
C VAL A 199 -24.53 -4.06 11.49
N TRP A 200 -23.62 -4.89 12.02
CA TRP A 200 -22.20 -4.55 12.02
C TRP A 200 -21.59 -4.54 10.62
N THR A 201 -22.02 -5.43 9.72
CA THR A 201 -21.58 -5.41 8.32
C THR A 201 -22.04 -4.14 7.62
N ALA A 202 -23.27 -3.69 7.86
CA ALA A 202 -23.79 -2.44 7.30
C ALA A 202 -23.00 -1.23 7.82
N ILE A 203 -22.71 -1.18 9.13
CA ILE A 203 -21.91 -0.10 9.73
C ILE A 203 -20.48 -0.10 9.16
N SER A 204 -19.82 -1.25 9.17
CA SER A 204 -18.41 -1.36 8.76
C SER A 204 -18.19 -1.12 7.26
N GLY A 205 -19.13 -1.57 6.40
CA GLY A 205 -19.14 -1.26 4.97
C GLY A 205 -19.51 0.20 4.70
N GLY A 206 -20.60 0.67 5.32
CA GLY A 206 -21.15 2.01 5.13
C GLY A 206 -20.24 3.13 5.60
N TRP A 207 -19.47 2.94 6.68
CA TRP A 207 -18.58 3.96 7.22
C TRP A 207 -17.60 4.51 6.19
N SER A 208 -17.10 3.65 5.30
CA SER A 208 -16.16 4.04 4.25
C SER A 208 -16.69 5.01 3.20
N PHE A 209 -18.00 5.18 3.09
CA PHE A 209 -18.61 6.11 2.15
C PHE A 209 -18.64 7.55 2.69
N PHE A 210 -18.60 7.70 4.01
CA PHE A 210 -18.65 8.99 4.70
C PHE A 210 -17.28 9.47 5.18
N ASP A 211 -16.33 8.56 5.36
CA ASP A 211 -14.99 8.89 5.85
C ASP A 211 -14.17 9.71 4.84
N LYS A 212 -13.70 10.88 5.28
CA LYS A 212 -12.82 11.78 4.50
C LYS A 212 -11.60 12.15 5.35
N PRO A 213 -10.42 12.36 4.74
CA PRO A 213 -10.13 12.29 3.30
C PRO A 213 -9.82 10.86 2.80
N TYR A 214 -9.55 9.92 3.70
CA TYR A 214 -8.91 8.63 3.37
C TYR A 214 -9.87 7.48 3.04
N LYS A 215 -11.19 7.72 3.04
CA LYS A 215 -12.23 6.69 2.81
C LYS A 215 -12.05 5.44 3.67
N GLN A 216 -11.59 5.55 4.91
CA GLN A 216 -11.28 4.40 5.75
C GLN A 216 -12.54 3.72 6.27
N GLY A 217 -12.47 2.40 6.50
CA GLY A 217 -13.46 1.71 7.34
C GLY A 217 -13.08 1.86 8.82
N LEU A 218 -13.99 1.57 9.75
CA LEU A 218 -13.69 1.62 11.19
C LEU A 218 -12.46 0.79 11.57
N HIS A 219 -12.34 -0.41 11.00
CA HIS A 219 -11.19 -1.30 11.17
C HIS A 219 -9.89 -0.70 10.62
N ASP A 220 -9.95 -0.03 9.47
CA ASP A 220 -8.77 0.57 8.84
C ASP A 220 -8.27 1.79 9.60
N LYS A 221 -9.19 2.59 10.15
CA LYS A 221 -8.87 3.74 10.99
C LYS A 221 -8.22 3.30 12.30
N ALA A 222 -8.75 2.26 12.95
CA ALA A 222 -8.18 1.71 14.17
C ALA A 222 -6.72 1.25 14.00
N ALA A 223 -6.35 0.79 12.80
CA ALA A 223 -5.00 0.31 12.51
C ALA A 223 -4.15 1.27 11.67
N LYS A 224 -4.62 2.50 11.42
CA LYS A 224 -3.92 3.49 10.58
C LYS A 224 -3.54 2.94 9.20
N THR A 225 -4.49 2.29 8.54
CA THR A 225 -4.32 1.71 7.19
C THR A 225 -5.29 2.30 6.19
N VAL A 226 -4.97 2.19 4.91
CA VAL A 226 -5.83 2.56 3.79
C VAL A 226 -5.89 1.44 2.77
N VAL A 227 -6.90 1.46 1.90
CA VAL A 227 -7.02 0.51 0.80
C VAL A 227 -6.81 1.24 -0.51
N VAL A 228 -5.84 0.77 -1.28
CA VAL A 228 -5.41 1.36 -2.54
C VAL A 228 -5.66 0.40 -3.70
N SER A 229 -5.89 0.92 -4.89
CA SER A 229 -5.96 0.12 -6.12
C SER A 229 -4.59 -0.47 -6.45
N THR A 230 -4.56 -1.68 -7.01
CA THR A 230 -3.32 -2.31 -7.53
C THR A 230 -3.33 -2.49 -9.05
N GLY A 231 -4.31 -1.89 -9.72
CA GLY A 231 -4.44 -1.80 -11.17
C GLY A 231 -5.22 -0.57 -11.58
#